data_AF-A0A936J195-F1
#
_entry.id   AF-A0A936J195-F1
#
_cell.length_a   1.000
_cell.length_b   1.000
_cell.length_c   1.000
_cell.angle_alpha   90.00
_cell.angle_beta   90.00
_cell.angle_gamma   90.00
#
_symmetry.space_group_name_H-M   'P 1'
#
loop_
_entity.id
_entity.type
_entity.pdbx_description
1 polymer ?
#
loop_
_entity_poly.entity_id
_entity_poly.type
_entity_poly.pdbx_seq_one_letter_code
_entity_poly.pdbx_strand_id
1 'polypeptide(L)' 'MPHPVNKKLLKQFGDRIRSLRTARGLTQEKLAELTGFHRTYIGMIELLNLSVESNFSSC' A
#
# COMPACT_ATOMS: atom_id res chain seq x y z
N MET A 1 -0.74 14.72 17.03
CA MET A 1 0.36 15.48 16.39
C MET A 1 0.77 14.73 15.13
N PRO A 2 0.43 15.20 13.91
CA PRO A 2 0.88 14.55 12.70
C PRO A 2 2.40 14.63 12.61
N HIS A 3 3.07 13.49 12.56
CA HIS A 3 4.50 13.43 12.28
C HIS A 3 4.71 13.70 10.78
N PRO A 4 5.75 14.46 10.38
CA PRO A 4 6.03 14.70 8.98
C PRO A 4 6.39 13.38 8.30
N VAL A 5 5.43 12.85 7.54
CA VAL A 5 5.64 11.62 6.80
C VAL A 5 6.51 11.94 5.59
N ASN A 6 7.64 11.24 5.46
CA ASN A 6 8.54 11.42 4.32
C ASN A 6 7.90 10.84 3.06
N LYS A 7 7.24 11.70 2.28
CA LYS A 7 6.53 11.35 1.04
C LYS A 7 7.43 10.61 0.04
N LYS A 8 8.72 10.93 -0.02
CA LYS A 8 9.67 10.26 -0.92
C LYS A 8 9.92 8.82 -0.50
N LEU A 9 10.07 8.57 0.80
CA LEU A 9 10.24 7.23 1.35
C LEU A 9 8.99 6.37 1.08
N LEU A 10 7.80 6.92 1.32
CA LEU A 10 6.54 6.23 1.04
C LEU A 10 6.38 5.88 -0.44
N LYS A 11 6.70 6.81 -1.34
CA LYS A 11 6.65 6.55 -2.78
C LYS A 11 7.60 5.42 -3.18
N GLN A 12 8.85 5.45 -2.70
CA GLN A 12 9.82 4.39 -2.97
C GLN A 12 9.35 3.03 -2.41
N PHE A 13 8.70 3.04 -1.25
CA PHE A 13 8.14 1.84 -0.64
C PHE A 13 7.02 1.23 -1.48
N GLY A 14 6.04 2.05 -1.92
CA GLY A 14 4.96 1.61 -2.81
C GLY A 14 5.48 1.08 -4.15
N ASP A 15 6.43 1.81 -4.76
CA ASP A 15 7.09 1.40 -6.01
C ASP A 15 7.80 0.04 -5.86
N ARG A 16 8.47 -0.20 -4.72
CA ARG A 16 9.15 -1.47 -4.43
C ARG A 16 8.17 -2.63 -4.27
N ILE A 17 7.06 -2.42 -3.57
CA ILE A 17 6.00 -3.43 -3.41
C ILE A 17 5.41 -3.80 -4.77
N ARG A 18 5.07 -2.80 -5.59
CA ARG A 18 4.55 -3.03 -6.94
C ARG A 18 5.52 -3.84 -7.79
N SER A 19 6.81 -3.48 -7.77
CA SER A 19 7.86 -4.19 -8.51
C SER A 19 8.00 -5.65 -8.06
N LEU A 20 8.00 -5.90 -6.75
CA LEU A 20 8.08 -7.27 -6.21
C LEU A 20 6.82 -8.08 -6.50
N ARG A 21 5.64 -7.45 -6.47
CA ARG A 21 4.37 -8.09 -6.78
C ARG A 21 4.33 -8.52 -8.24
N THR A 22 4.68 -7.62 -9.16
CA THR A 22 4.68 -7.91 -10.61
C THR A 22 5.77 -8.90 -10.99
N ALA A 23 6.96 -8.82 -10.38
CA ALA A 23 8.04 -9.79 -10.59
C ALA A 23 7.65 -11.22 -10.18
N ARG A 24 6.72 -11.36 -9.23
CA ARG A 24 6.15 -12.65 -8.80
C ARG A 24 4.87 -13.03 -9.54
N GLY A 25 4.44 -12.24 -10.53
CA GLY A 25 3.19 -12.48 -11.28
C GLY A 25 1.93 -12.37 -10.43
N LEU A 26 1.99 -11.68 -9.28
CA LEU A 26 0.87 -11.59 -8.35
C LEU A 26 -0.07 -10.44 -8.74
N THR A 27 -1.38 -10.66 -8.61
CA THR A 27 -2.39 -9.59 -8.65
C THR A 27 -2.47 -8.88 -7.29
N GLN A 28 -3.09 -7.70 -7.24
CA GLN A 28 -3.31 -7.00 -5.97
C GLN A 28 -4.18 -7.82 -5.02
N GLU A 29 -5.23 -8.45 -5.55
CA GLU A 29 -6.08 -9.41 -4.85
C GLU A 29 -5.27 -10.58 -4.31
N LYS A 30 -4.35 -11.15 -5.11
CA LYS A 30 -3.55 -12.29 -4.66
C LYS A 30 -2.56 -11.91 -3.57
N LEU A 31 -1.96 -10.72 -3.66
CA LEU A 31 -1.10 -10.20 -2.61
C LEU A 31 -1.90 -9.90 -1.33
N ALA A 32 -3.13 -9.39 -1.45
CA ALA A 32 -4.05 -9.18 -0.35
C ALA A 32 -4.39 -10.49 0.37
N GLU A 33 -4.76 -11.54 -0.36
CA GLU A 33 -5.00 -12.87 0.20
C GLU A 33 -3.79 -13.41 0.96
N LEU A 34 -2.60 -13.31 0.37
CA LEU A 34 -1.36 -13.83 0.97
C LEU A 34 -0.94 -13.08 2.24
N THR A 35 -1.32 -11.82 2.36
CA THR A 35 -0.94 -10.95 3.48
C THR A 35 -2.05 -10.81 4.53
N GLY A 36 -3.26 -11.30 4.22
CA GLY A 36 -4.44 -11.11 5.05
C GLY A 36 -5.01 -9.68 5.02
N PHE A 37 -4.55 -8.83 4.09
CA PHE A 37 -5.06 -7.48 3.91
C PHE A 37 -6.18 -7.42 2.88
N HIS A 38 -7.02 -6.40 2.96
CA HIS A 38 -7.99 -6.13 1.90
C HIS A 38 -7.29 -5.63 0.63
N ARG A 39 -7.75 -6.03 -0.55
CA ARG A 39 -7.19 -5.60 -1.86
C ARG A 39 -7.05 -4.08 -1.98
N THR A 40 -8.00 -3.34 -1.41
CA THR A 40 -8.00 -1.87 -1.39
C THR A 40 -6.79 -1.31 -0.66
N TYR A 41 -6.35 -1.96 0.42
CA TYR A 41 -5.18 -1.54 1.19
C TYR A 41 -3.89 -1.74 0.39
N ILE A 42 -3.78 -2.85 -0.34
CA ILE A 42 -2.67 -3.09 -1.27
C ILE A 42 -2.67 -2.03 -2.37
N GLY A 43 -3.83 -1.71 -2.95
CA GLY A 43 -3.97 -0.64 -3.92
C GLY A 43 -3.54 0.71 -3.36
N MET A 44 -3.96 1.05 -2.14
CA MET A 44 -3.56 2.27 -1.45
C MET A 44 -2.04 2.33 -1.25
N ILE A 45 -1.41 1.27 -0.75
CA ILE A 45 0.05 1.18 -0.56
C ILE A 45 0.81 1.37 -1.88
N GLU A 46 0.35 0.75 -2.96
CA GLU A 46 0.98 0.87 -4.27
C GLU A 46 0.77 2.25 -4.93
N LEU A 47 -0.35 2.91 -4.63
CA LEU A 47 -0.73 4.21 -5.15
C LEU A 47 -0.23 5.38 -4.29
N LEU A 48 0.34 5.12 -3.11
CA LEU A 48 0.32 6.02 -1.97
C LEU A 48 0.79 7.47 -2.25
N ASN A 49 -0.21 8.35 -2.42
CA ASN A 49 -0.23 9.79 -2.19
C ASN A 49 -1.01 10.06 -0.88
N LEU A 50 -0.59 9.49 0.25
CA LEU A 50 -1.29 9.70 1.52
C LEU A 50 -1.08 11.12 2.03
N SER A 51 -2.12 11.95 1.90
CA SER A 51 -2.54 12.79 3.02
C SER A 51 -3.27 11.87 3.99
N VAL A 52 -2.67 11.65 5.17
CA VAL A 52 -3.28 10.91 6.27
C VAL A 52 -4.47 11.68 6.81
N GLU A 53 -5.62 11.51 6.17
CA GLU A 53 -6.95 11.79 6.71
C GLU A 53 -7.69 10.44 6.69
N SER A 54 -7.67 9.80 7.85
CA SER A 54 -8.78 9.05 8.43
C SER A 54 -9.67 8.26 7.47
N ASN A 55 -9.49 6.93 7.39
CA ASN A 55 -10.58 5.96 7.38
C ASN A 55 -10.00 4.57 7.68
N PHE A 56 -9.47 4.42 8.91
CA PHE A 56 -9.24 3.11 9.52
C PHE A 56 -10.56 2.58 10.06
N SER A 57 -11.49 2.23 9.17
CA SER A 57 -12.70 1.49 9.51
C SER A 57 -12.98 0.49 8.41
N SER A 58 -12.85 -0.79 8.76
CA SER A 58 -13.80 -1.86 8.47
C SER A 58 -13.20 -3.18 8.97
N CYS A 59 -13.32 -3.41 10.27
CA CYS A 59 -13.94 -4.66 10.72
C CYS A 59 -15.45 -4.53 10.48
#